data_AF-H3NH82-F1
#
_entry.id   AF-H3NH82-F1
#
_cell.length_a   1.000
_cell.length_b   1.000
_cell.length_c   1.000
_cell.angle_alpha   90.00
_cell.angle_beta   90.00
_cell.angle_gamma   90.00
#
_symmetry.space_group_name_H-M   'P 1'
#
loop_
_entity.id
_entity.type
_entity.pdbx_description
1 polymer ?
#
loop_
_entity_poly.entity_id
_entity_poly.type
_entity_poly.pdbx_seq_one_letter_code
_entity_poly.pdbx_strand_id
1 'polypeptide(L)' 'MWIEELSNGKYKYCERYLDKKTGKNKRVSITLDKNTA' A
#
# COMPACT_ATOMS: atom_id res chain seq x y z
N MET A 1 -2.47 -6.93 3.76
CA MET A 1 -2.16 -6.50 2.39
C MET A 1 -3.46 -6.48 1.63
N TRP A 2 -3.88 -5.33 1.12
CA TRP A 2 -5.09 -5.20 0.33
C TRP A 2 -4.88 -4.11 -0.73
N ILE A 3 -5.69 -4.16 -1.78
CA ILE A 3 -5.64 -3.23 -2.90
C ILE A 3 -6.89 -2.37 -2.82
N GLU A 4 -6.73 -1.05 -2.83
CA GLU A 4 -7.84 -0.09 -2.91
C GLU A 4 -7.86 0.48 -4.33
N GLU A 5 -9.01 0.38 -4.99
CA GLU A 5 -9.26 1.01 -6.28
C GLU A 5 -9.64 2.49 -6.05
N LEU A 6 -8.85 3.41 -6.60
CA LEU A 6 -9.11 4.83 -6.49
C LEU A 6 -10.08 5.25 -7.60
N SER A 7 -10.98 6.18 -7.29
CA SER A 7 -11.97 6.73 -8.22
C SER A 7 -11.36 7.43 -9.46
N ASN A 8 -10.05 7.69 -9.44
CA ASN A 8 -9.30 8.25 -10.58
C ASN A 8 -8.68 7.17 -11.49
N GLY A 9 -9.03 5.89 -11.31
CA GLY A 9 -8.49 4.76 -12.08
C GLY A 9 -7.11 4.28 -11.64
N LYS A 10 -6.58 4.80 -10.52
CA LYS A 10 -5.32 4.35 -9.93
C LYS A 10 -5.56 3.23 -8.93
N TYR A 11 -4.51 2.47 -8.67
CA TYR A 11 -4.51 1.43 -7.65
C TYR A 11 -3.61 1.85 -6.49
N LYS A 12 -4.12 1.68 -5.28
CA LYS A 12 -3.36 1.89 -4.04
C LYS A 12 -3.12 0.56 -3.37
N TYR A 13 -1.85 0.18 -3.30
CA TYR A 13 -1.43 -1.03 -2.60
C TYR A 13 -1.16 -0.67 -1.15
N CYS A 14 -1.92 -1.27 -0.24
CA CYS A 14 -1.81 -1.04 1.19
C CYS A 14 -1.31 -2.32 1.88
N GLU A 15 -0.15 -2.21 2.55
CA GLU A 15 0.37 -3.26 3.41
C GLU A 15 0.47 -2.77 4.85
N ARG A 16 0.04 -3.61 5.79
CA ARG A 16 0.21 -3.38 7.22
C ARG A 16 0.91 -4.58 7.82
N TYR A 17 2.06 -4.35 8.43
CA TYR A 17 2.88 -5.38 9.05
C TYR A 17 3.40 -4.93 10.42
N LEU A 18 3.66 -5.90 11.29
CA LEU A 18 4.36 -5.67 12.54
C LEU A 18 5.86 -5.64 12.25
N ASP A 19 6.48 -4.49 12.45
CA ASP A 19 7.92 -4.36 12.30
C ASP A 19 8.61 -5.08 13.47
N LYS A 20 9.15 -6.27 13.22
CA LYS A 20 9.74 -7.14 14.25
C LYS A 20 10.97 -6.51 14.94
N LYS A 21 11.60 -5.50 14.33
CA LYS A 21 12.77 -4.81 14.89
C LYS A 21 12.37 -3.73 15.90
N THR A 22 11.28 -3.03 15.65
CA THR A 22 10.83 -1.90 16.48
C THR A 22 9.60 -2.22 17.32
N GLY A 23 8.95 -3.37 17.11
CA GLY A 23 7.72 -3.78 17.77
C GLY A 23 6.50 -2.93 17.39
N LYS A 24 6.65 -2.03 16.41
CA LYS A 24 5.60 -1.08 16.00
C LYS A 24 4.84 -1.60 14.78
N ASN A 25 3.54 -1.35 14.77
CA ASN A 25 2.72 -1.57 13.58
C ASN A 25 3.07 -0.51 12.54
N LYS A 26 3.58 -0.95 11.39
CA LYS A 26 3.84 -0.08 10.24
C LYS A 26 2.74 -0.27 9.20
N ARG A 27 2.35 0.84 8.58
CA ARG A 27 1.48 0.87 7.41
C ARG A 27 2.26 1.51 6.27
N VAL A 28 2.38 0.79 5.16
CA VAL A 28 2.98 1.28 3.92
C VAL A 28 1.88 1.34 2.88
N SER A 29 1.82 2.44 2.13
CA SER A 29 0.93 2.56 0.99
C SER A 29 1.69 3.09 -0.21
N ILE A 30 1.55 2.41 -1.34
CA ILE A 30 2.13 2.82 -2.62
C ILE A 30 0.97 3.15 -3.55
N THR A 31 0.93 4.38 -4.05
CA THR A 31 -0.02 4.83 -5.07
C THR A 31 0.69 4.78 -6.41
N LEU A 32 0.20 3.96 -7.33
CA LEU A 32 0.75 3.88 -8.68
C LEU A 32 -0.02 4.84 -9.60
N ASP A 33 0.70 5.71 -10.30
CA ASP A 33 0.12 6.76 -11.17
C ASP A 33 -0.30 6.22 -12.53
N LYS A 34 0.42 5.21 -13.04
CA LYS A 34 0.19 4.54 -14.32
C LYS A 34 0.47 3.05 -14.18
N ASN A 35 -0.37 2.23 -14.81
CA ASN A 35 -0.13 0.80 -15.01
C ASN A 35 0.93 0.64 -16.11
N THR A 36 2.17 0.97 -15.80
CA THR A 36 3.30 0.73 -16.72
C THR A 36 4.09 -0.45 -16.17
N ALA A 37 3.78 -1.62 -16.73
CA ALA A 37 4.62 -2.81 -16.71
C ALA A 37 5.88 -2.58 -17.58
#